data_AF-A0A7C9DK39-F1
#
_entry.id   AF-A0A7C9DK39-F1
#
_cell.length_a   1.000
_cell.length_b   1.000
_cell.length_c   1.000
_cell.angle_alpha   90.00
_cell.angle_beta   90.00
_cell.angle_gamma   90.00
#
_symmetry.space_group_name_H-M   'P 1'
#
loop_
_entity.id
_entity.type
_entity.pdbx_description
1 polymer ?
#
loop_
_entity_poly.entity_id
_entity_poly.type
_entity_poly.pdbx_seq_one_letter_code
_entity_poly.pdbx_strand_id
1 'polypeptide(L)'
;MPLYMQHNFCLVTLFLAQIWYDNVPHPKLVDYKKDQNWVVKSGDYFVFPGGGTQFREGAASYIKFIEEAVPAIKLGQNIRVVLDVGCGVASFGGNLMDRDVLTMSFAPKDEHE
;
A
#
# COMPACT_ATOMS: atom_id res chain seq x y z
N MET A 1 7.81 -1.88 -18.99
CA MET A 1 8.12 -0.60 -18.33
C MET A 1 8.92 -0.93 -17.07
N PRO A 2 10.10 -0.34 -16.86
CA PRO A 2 10.92 -0.65 -15.68
C PRO A 2 10.30 -0.03 -14.41
N LEU A 3 10.20 -0.82 -13.34
CA LEU A 3 9.83 -0.32 -12.01
C LEU A 3 11.02 0.43 -11.42
N TYR A 4 10.86 1.73 -11.16
CA TYR A 4 11.85 2.50 -10.40
C TYR A 4 11.37 2.59 -8.94
N MET A 5 11.96 1.77 -8.08
CA MET A 5 11.91 1.96 -6.63
C MET A 5 12.98 3.01 -6.29
N GLN A 6 12.70 4.30 -6.54
CA GLN A 6 13.59 5.37 -6.07
C GLN A 6 13.30 5.62 -4.59
N HIS A 7 14.28 5.28 -3.75
CA HIS A 7 14.54 5.81 -2.41
C HIS A 7 13.30 6.23 -1.58
N ASN A 8 12.49 5.25 -1.17
CA ASN A 8 11.32 5.37 -0.27
C ASN A 8 9.96 5.63 -0.92
N PHE A 9 9.85 5.71 -2.24
CA PHE A 9 8.55 5.73 -2.92
C PHE A 9 8.16 4.32 -3.40
N CYS A 10 7.15 3.73 -2.75
CA CYS A 10 6.42 2.60 -3.30
C CYS A 10 5.42 3.12 -4.35
N LEU A 11 5.91 3.41 -5.55
CA LEU A 11 5.06 3.70 -6.70
C LEU A 11 4.51 2.38 -7.26
N VAL A 12 3.68 1.70 -6.44
CA VAL A 12 2.89 0.55 -6.87
C VAL A 12 1.45 1.01 -6.97
N THR A 13 1.20 1.83 -7.99
CA THR A 13 -0.15 2.12 -8.46
C THR A 13 -0.27 1.46 -9.82
N LEU A 14 -0.32 0.12 -9.87
CA LEU A 14 -0.87 -0.64 -11.00
C LEU A 14 -0.95 -2.14 -10.63
N PHE A 15 -2.15 -2.54 -10.23
CA PHE A 15 -2.80 -3.82 -10.51
C PHE A 15 -2.34 -5.15 -9.90
N LEU A 16 -1.22 -5.27 -9.20
CA LEU A 16 -0.82 -6.59 -8.69
C LEU A 16 -0.36 -6.54 -7.24
N ALA A 17 -1.06 -7.30 -6.39
CA ALA A 17 -0.58 -7.75 -5.08
C ALA A 17 0.72 -8.60 -5.18
N GLN A 18 1.34 -8.68 -6.36
CA GLN A 18 2.44 -9.54 -6.76
C GLN A 18 3.38 -8.79 -7.72
N ILE A 19 4.68 -8.76 -7.41
CA ILE A 19 5.72 -8.16 -8.26
C ILE A 19 6.77 -9.22 -8.55
N TRP A 20 7.23 -9.35 -9.80
CA TRP A 20 8.34 -10.25 -10.12
C TRP A 20 9.59 -9.91 -9.31
N TYR A 21 10.20 -10.93 -8.71
CA TYR A 21 11.41 -10.79 -7.88
C TYR A 21 12.54 -10.08 -8.63
N ASP A 22 12.74 -10.43 -9.90
CA ASP A 22 13.79 -9.88 -10.76
C ASP A 22 13.63 -8.39 -11.09
N ASN A 23 12.41 -7.84 -10.89
CA ASN A 23 12.14 -6.42 -11.12
C ASN A 23 12.43 -5.54 -9.90
N VAL A 24 12.91 -6.12 -8.79
CA VAL A 24 13.21 -5.37 -7.56
C VAL A 24 14.72 -5.18 -7.42
N PRO A 25 15.22 -3.93 -7.48
CA PRO A 25 16.67 -3.66 -7.45
C PRO A 25 17.33 -3.93 -6.07
N HIS A 26 16.55 -4.29 -5.06
CA HIS A 26 17.01 -4.50 -3.67
C HIS A 26 16.46 -5.82 -3.10
N PRO A 27 17.04 -6.99 -3.46
CA PRO A 27 16.54 -8.31 -3.04
C PRO A 27 16.55 -8.54 -1.51
N LYS A 28 17.34 -7.75 -0.77
CA LYS A 28 17.40 -7.75 0.71
C LYS A 28 16.18 -7.12 1.39
N LEU A 29 15.21 -6.58 0.64
CA LEU A 29 14.00 -5.96 1.18
C LEU A 29 13.22 -6.91 2.10
N VAL A 30 13.18 -8.20 1.74
CA VAL A 30 12.54 -9.24 2.54
C VAL A 30 13.23 -9.38 3.89
N ASP A 31 14.56 -9.45 3.91
CA ASP A 31 15.31 -9.66 5.15
C ASP A 31 15.20 -8.47 6.10
N TYR A 32 15.14 -7.24 5.56
CA TYR A 32 15.01 -6.00 6.34
C TYR A 32 13.61 -5.77 6.91
N LYS A 33 12.56 -6.31 6.27
CA LYS A 33 11.15 -6.05 6.62
C LYS A 33 10.36 -7.32 6.95
N LYS A 34 11.03 -8.48 7.10
CA LYS A 34 10.41 -9.78 7.42
C LYS A 34 9.53 -9.73 8.67
N ASP A 35 9.95 -8.97 9.68
CA ASP A 35 9.24 -8.89 10.97
C ASP A 35 7.97 -8.03 10.89
N GLN A 36 7.74 -7.35 9.77
CA GLN A 36 6.58 -6.47 9.54
C GLN A 36 5.51 -7.10 8.64
N ASN A 37 5.72 -8.31 8.11
CA ASN A 37 4.81 -9.01 7.18
C ASN A 37 4.45 -8.19 5.92
N TRP A 38 5.24 -7.17 5.57
CA TRP A 38 4.94 -6.27 4.45
C TRP A 38 5.15 -6.91 3.09
N VAL A 39 6.11 -7.83 2.97
CA VAL A 39 6.46 -8.50 1.72
C VAL A 39 6.83 -9.95 2.01
N VAL A 40 6.24 -10.87 1.24
CA VAL A 40 6.52 -12.30 1.31
C VAL A 40 7.00 -12.77 -0.04
N LYS A 41 8.12 -13.48 -0.09
CA LYS A 41 8.53 -14.14 -1.33
C LYS A 41 7.69 -15.40 -1.54
N SER A 42 6.99 -15.48 -2.67
CA SER A 42 6.24 -16.66 -3.12
C SER A 42 6.70 -17.04 -4.52
N GLY A 43 7.58 -18.04 -4.62
CA GLY A 43 8.23 -18.43 -5.87
C GLY A 43 9.03 -17.27 -6.48
N ASP A 44 8.68 -16.91 -7.71
CA ASP A 44 9.32 -15.84 -8.49
C ASP A 44 8.69 -14.45 -8.24
N TYR A 45 7.79 -14.34 -7.26
CA TYR A 45 7.08 -13.11 -6.95
C TYR A 45 7.28 -12.67 -5.51
N PHE A 46 7.26 -11.36 -5.31
CA PHE A 46 6.97 -10.71 -4.04
C PHE A 46 5.48 -10.47 -3.92
N VAL A 47 4.88 -11.03 -2.88
CA VAL A 47 3.49 -10.87 -2.51
C VAL A 47 3.39 -9.86 -1.38
N PHE A 48 2.47 -8.91 -1.51
CA PHE A 48 2.18 -7.91 -0.48
C PHE A 48 0.84 -8.27 0.15
N PRO A 49 0.80 -8.96 1.30
CA PRO A 49 -0.44 -9.49 1.87
C PRO A 49 -1.39 -8.41 2.41
N GLY A 50 -1.02 -7.12 2.29
CA GLY A 50 -1.88 -5.98 2.66
C GLY A 50 -1.98 -5.72 4.17
N GLY A 51 -1.28 -6.50 5.00
CA GLY A 51 -1.15 -6.30 6.44
C GLY A 51 0.05 -5.41 6.79
N GLY A 52 -0.11 -4.59 7.83
CA GLY A 52 0.94 -3.72 8.36
C GLY A 52 0.66 -3.28 9.78
N THR A 53 1.59 -2.55 10.39
CA THR A 53 1.48 -2.02 11.76
C THR A 53 0.26 -1.12 11.94
N GLN A 54 -0.08 -0.29 10.95
CA GLN A 54 -1.25 0.60 11.00
C GLN A 54 -2.59 -0.13 10.75
N PHE A 55 -2.60 -1.19 9.94
CA PHE A 55 -3.82 -1.91 9.55
C PHE A 55 -3.71 -3.40 9.89
N ARG A 56 -3.84 -3.74 11.18
CA ARG A 56 -3.77 -5.14 11.67
C ARG A 56 -4.76 -6.08 10.97
N GLU A 57 -5.98 -5.62 10.74
CA GLU A 57 -7.06 -6.35 10.06
C GLU A 57 -7.20 -5.95 8.57
N GLY A 58 -6.16 -5.31 8.01
CA GLY A 58 -6.14 -4.80 6.64
C GLY A 58 -6.86 -3.47 6.43
N ALA A 59 -6.45 -2.72 5.41
CA ALA A 59 -7.01 -1.40 5.11
C ALA A 59 -8.48 -1.44 4.68
N ALA A 60 -8.94 -2.53 4.05
CA ALA A 60 -10.34 -2.73 3.67
C ALA A 60 -11.29 -2.68 4.87
N SER A 61 -10.92 -3.31 5.98
CA SER A 61 -11.71 -3.33 7.22
C SER A 61 -11.85 -1.93 7.82
N TYR A 62 -10.77 -1.13 7.76
CA TYR A 62 -10.77 0.25 8.22
C TYR A 62 -11.63 1.16 7.34
N ILE A 63 -11.53 1.02 6.01
CA ILE A 63 -12.38 1.77 5.07
C ILE A 63 -13.87 1.49 5.34
N LYS A 64 -14.23 0.22 5.52
CA LYS A 64 -15.61 -0.18 5.85
C LYS A 64 -16.07 0.46 7.17
N PHE A 65 -15.22 0.46 8.19
CA PHE A 65 -15.53 1.10 9.47
C PHE A 65 -15.83 2.61 9.30
N ILE A 66 -15.06 3.33 8.48
CA ILE A 66 -15.30 4.76 8.20
C ILE A 66 -16.67 4.96 7.54
N GLU A 67 -17.00 4.16 6.54
CA GLU A 67 -18.29 4.23 5.82
C GLU A 67 -19.48 3.94 6.76
N GLU A 68 -19.33 3.01 7.69
CA GLU A 68 -20.33 2.69 8.71
C GLU A 68 -20.46 3.79 9.77
N ALA A 69 -19.34 4.36 10.22
CA ALA A 69 -19.32 5.40 11.24
C ALA A 69 -19.87 6.74 10.73
N VAL A 70 -19.63 7.06 9.45
CA VAL A 70 -20.05 8.31 8.82
C VAL A 70 -20.72 8.01 7.47
N PRO A 71 -22.04 7.73 7.45
CA PRO A 71 -22.75 7.33 6.22
C PRO A 71 -22.76 8.37 5.08
N ALA A 72 -22.38 9.62 5.38
CA ALA A 72 -22.20 10.68 4.39
C ALA A 72 -20.94 10.46 3.53
N ILE A 73 -19.94 9.73 4.04
CA ILE A 73 -18.74 9.33 3.32
C ILE A 73 -19.11 8.15 2.42
N LYS A 74 -19.15 8.39 1.10
CA LYS A 74 -19.40 7.35 0.10
C LYS A 74 -18.23 7.32 -0.89
N LEU A 75 -17.18 6.61 -0.51
CA LEU A 75 -15.96 6.46 -1.31
C LEU A 75 -16.30 5.79 -2.65
N GLY A 76 -15.78 6.34 -3.74
CA GLY A 76 -16.09 5.90 -5.09
C GLY A 76 -17.40 6.46 -5.67
N GLN A 77 -18.25 7.09 -4.86
CA GLN A 77 -19.50 7.71 -5.32
C GLN A 77 -19.41 9.23 -5.31
N ASN A 78 -19.45 9.84 -4.11
CA ASN A 78 -19.38 11.29 -3.94
C ASN A 78 -17.97 11.76 -3.57
N ILE A 79 -17.09 10.86 -3.13
CA ILE A 79 -15.68 11.11 -2.83
C ILE A 79 -14.85 10.29 -3.80
N ARG A 80 -14.04 10.98 -4.62
CA ARG A 80 -13.24 10.38 -5.70
C ARG A 80 -11.75 10.67 -5.58
N VAL A 81 -11.37 11.53 -4.64
CA VAL A 81 -9.99 11.92 -4.36
C VAL A 81 -9.76 11.88 -2.85
N VAL A 82 -8.66 11.27 -2.42
CA VAL A 82 -8.25 11.19 -1.02
C VAL A 82 -6.79 11.63 -0.88
N LEU A 83 -6.52 12.40 0.17
CA LEU A 83 -5.18 12.73 0.60
C LEU A 83 -4.78 11.83 1.78
N ASP A 84 -3.78 10.98 1.58
CA ASP A 84 -3.28 10.00 2.54
C ASP A 84 -1.97 10.49 3.16
N VAL A 85 -2.05 11.09 4.34
CA VAL A 85 -0.89 11.65 5.05
C VAL A 85 -0.40 10.66 6.11
N GLY A 86 0.91 10.41 6.15
CA GLY A 86 1.49 9.41 7.04
C GLY A 86 1.53 8.01 6.40
N CYS A 87 1.49 7.94 5.08
CA CYS A 87 1.50 6.69 4.33
C CYS A 87 2.83 5.96 4.56
N GLY A 88 2.81 4.90 5.38
CA GLY A 88 3.98 4.02 5.56
C GLY A 88 4.06 2.97 4.43
N VAL A 89 2.93 2.33 4.16
CA VAL A 89 2.74 1.41 3.03
C VAL A 89 1.54 1.89 2.25
N ALA A 90 1.62 1.83 0.92
CA ALA A 90 0.55 2.25 0.01
C ALA A 90 -0.73 1.38 0.07
N SER A 91 -0.96 0.64 1.16
CA SER A 91 -2.10 -0.27 1.32
C SER A 91 -3.43 0.45 1.41
N PHE A 92 -3.50 1.60 2.10
CA PHE A 92 -4.72 2.41 2.17
C PHE A 92 -5.10 2.98 0.80
N GLY A 93 -4.16 3.68 0.14
CA GLY A 93 -4.37 4.20 -1.21
C GLY A 93 -4.63 3.12 -2.26
N GLY A 94 -3.99 1.97 -2.15
CA GLY A 94 -4.26 0.81 -3.02
C GLY A 94 -5.69 0.27 -2.86
N ASN A 95 -6.19 0.13 -1.63
CA ASN A 95 -7.57 -0.31 -1.39
C ASN A 95 -8.61 0.71 -1.86
N LEU A 96 -8.26 2.00 -1.85
CA LEU A 96 -9.12 3.06 -2.38
C LEU A 96 -9.17 3.04 -3.92
N MET A 97 -8.10 2.63 -4.58
CA MET A 97 -8.06 2.50 -6.04
C MET A 97 -9.07 1.47 -6.55
N ASP A 98 -9.23 0.33 -5.87
CA ASP A 98 -10.24 -0.69 -6.18
C ASP A 98 -11.69 -0.18 -6.05
N ARG A 99 -11.86 0.96 -5.37
CA ARG A 99 -13.13 1.65 -5.15
C ARG A 99 -13.27 2.89 -6.03
N ASP A 100 -12.46 3.03 -7.08
CA ASP A 100 -12.52 4.15 -8.02
C ASP A 100 -12.26 5.52 -7.34
N VAL A 101 -11.32 5.51 -6.37
CA VAL A 101 -10.84 6.69 -5.65
C VAL A 101 -9.35 6.89 -5.93
N LEU A 102 -9.02 8.07 -6.45
CA LEU A 102 -7.63 8.49 -6.67
C LEU A 102 -7.01 8.93 -5.35
N THR A 103 -5.88 8.33 -4.97
CA THR A 103 -5.19 8.68 -3.72
C THR A 103 -3.86 9.37 -4.01
N MET A 104 -3.62 10.49 -3.35
CA MET A 104 -2.32 11.13 -3.26
C MET A 104 -1.76 10.88 -1.86
N SER A 105 -0.55 10.31 -1.77
CA SER A 105 0.05 9.92 -0.48
C SER A 105 1.29 10.74 -0.16
N PHE A 106 1.40 11.17 1.10
CA PHE A 106 2.60 11.77 1.69
C PHE A 106 3.17 10.83 2.77
N ALA A 107 4.35 10.29 2.51
CA ALA A 107 5.09 9.49 3.49
C ALA A 107 6.03 10.38 4.33
N PRO A 108 6.15 10.13 5.64
CA PRO A 108 7.19 10.77 6.45
C PRO A 108 8.58 10.30 5.99
N LYS A 109 9.61 11.12 6.26
CA LYS A 109 10.99 10.73 6.00
C LYS A 109 11.32 9.48 6.83
N ASP A 110 11.80 8.41 6.21
CA ASP A 110 12.25 7.22 6.93
C ASP A 110 13.54 7.57 7.70
N GLU A 111 13.60 7.27 9.00
CA GLU A 111 14.75 7.60 9.85
C GLU A 111 15.89 6.58 9.72
N HIS A 112 15.72 5.51 8.95
CA HIS A 112 16.70 4.44 8.74
C HIS A 112 17.60 4.63 7.50
N GLU A 113 17.97 5.87 7.18
CA GLU A 113 19.01 6.16 6.15
C GLU A 113 20.43 5.77 6.59
#